data_AF-A0A7J2LXK2-F1
#
_entry.id   AF-A0A7J2LXK2-F1
#
_cell.length_a   1.000
_cell.length_b   1.000
_cell.length_c   1.000
_cell.angle_alpha   90.00
_cell.angle_beta   90.00
_cell.angle_gamma   90.00
#
_symmetry.space_group_name_H-M   'P 1'
#
loop_
_entity.id
_entity.type
_entity.pdbx_description
1 polymer ?
#
loop_
_entity_poly.entity_id
_entity_poly.type
_entity_poly.pdbx_seq_one_letter_code
_entity_poly.pdbx_strand_id
1 'polypeptide(L)'
;MWPHYRPDPLYLISMEFEVLDSREVPGGLDLIVSPRPGTDPKAAFTRVAKELMRYGMVPKLLKTPDGRLYLLVRTVRRPKPLETWKSLASLAICLVTVWISGSLMSQSLLELVSKADVQFISSLGSSLRLINPVFFVIPLFSILGIHEFGHMLATKRWGGEWEPPIFIPGPPPLGTFGAVIRSAKIPINRDEIFDLGFSGPLSGFIPAVVMSVIGILTSPLIPIEEAIQLAKEEGLQFVPTPLLFDIIQRLLSHPEGMTIIMSPIAFAGWVGLVLTFLNL
;
A
#
# COMPACT_ATOMS: atom_id res chain seq x y z
N MET A 1 29.02 -21.95 -23.35
CA MET A 1 28.51 -20.92 -22.42
C MET A 1 29.29 -19.65 -22.72
N TRP A 2 28.77 -18.77 -23.58
CA TRP A 2 29.50 -17.56 -23.99
C TRP A 2 29.59 -16.60 -22.80
N PRO A 3 30.75 -15.97 -22.53
CA PRO A 3 30.85 -14.97 -21.47
C PRO A 3 29.87 -13.83 -21.81
N HIS A 4 29.03 -13.45 -20.85
CA HIS A 4 28.09 -12.34 -21.01
C HIS A 4 28.85 -11.09 -21.45
N TYR A 5 28.78 -10.75 -22.74
CA TYR A 5 29.32 -9.49 -23.26
C TYR A 5 28.61 -8.35 -22.56
N ARG A 6 29.34 -7.65 -21.69
CA ARG A 6 28.91 -6.38 -21.12
C ARG A 6 29.56 -5.28 -21.97
N PRO A 7 28.77 -4.52 -22.76
CA PRO A 7 29.32 -3.39 -23.49
C PRO A 7 29.91 -2.40 -22.48
N ASP A 8 30.95 -1.70 -22.92
CA ASP A 8 31.56 -0.64 -22.12
C ASP A 8 30.49 0.43 -21.81
N PRO A 9 30.19 0.70 -20.52
CA PRO A 9 29.25 1.75 -20.14
C PRO A 9 29.61 3.12 -20.73
N LEU A 10 30.91 3.44 -20.89
CA LEU A 10 31.35 4.70 -21.51
C LEU A 10 30.87 4.80 -22.96
N TYR A 11 30.96 3.71 -23.71
CA TYR A 11 30.46 3.64 -25.09
C TYR A 11 28.96 3.92 -25.15
N LEU A 12 28.16 3.24 -24.33
CA LEU A 12 26.70 3.44 -24.31
C LEU A 12 26.31 4.88 -23.92
N ILE A 13 27.03 5.48 -22.97
CA ILE A 13 26.79 6.87 -22.56
C ILE A 13 27.15 7.83 -23.69
N SER A 14 28.29 7.60 -24.35
CA SER A 14 28.82 8.48 -25.40
C SER A 14 27.88 8.62 -26.62
N MET A 15 26.97 7.67 -26.82
CA MET A 15 25.96 7.73 -27.89
C MET A 15 24.98 8.89 -27.72
N GLU A 16 24.68 9.28 -26.48
CA GLU A 16 23.64 10.28 -26.15
C GLU A 16 24.20 11.52 -25.45
N PHE A 17 25.34 11.37 -24.76
CA PHE A 17 26.02 12.42 -24.03
C PHE A 17 27.44 12.61 -24.53
N GLU A 18 27.91 13.85 -24.52
CA GLU A 18 29.35 14.15 -24.57
C GLU A 18 29.93 13.95 -23.16
N VAL A 19 30.96 13.12 -23.05
CA VAL A 19 31.63 12.82 -21.78
C VAL A 19 32.77 13.83 -21.60
N LEU A 20 32.65 14.70 -20.59
CA LEU A 20 33.62 15.75 -20.29
C LEU A 20 34.72 15.26 -19.34
N ASP A 21 34.34 14.42 -18.37
CA ASP A 21 35.25 13.79 -17.42
C ASP A 21 34.66 12.43 -16.98
N SER A 22 35.53 11.49 -16.63
CA SER A 22 35.13 10.17 -16.15
C SER A 22 36.09 9.68 -15.08
N ARG A 23 35.51 9.18 -13.98
CA ARG A 23 36.24 8.63 -12.85
C ARG A 23 35.72 7.24 -12.52
N GLU A 24 36.61 6.26 -12.49
CA GLU A 24 36.30 4.93 -11.96
C GLU A 24 36.19 4.98 -10.43
N VAL A 25 35.16 4.29 -9.93
CA VAL A 25 34.88 4.17 -8.49
C VAL A 25 34.54 2.72 -8.16
N PRO A 26 34.71 2.27 -6.90
CA PRO A 26 34.32 0.92 -6.50
C PRO A 26 32.86 0.64 -6.87
N GLY A 27 32.64 -0.33 -7.76
CA GLY A 27 31.31 -0.73 -8.21
C GLY A 27 30.68 0.13 -9.31
N GLY A 28 31.43 1.00 -10.00
CA GLY A 28 30.91 1.70 -11.18
C GLY A 28 31.75 2.90 -11.67
N LEU A 29 31.06 3.88 -12.26
CA LEU A 29 31.64 5.05 -12.90
C LEU A 29 30.92 6.33 -12.47
N ASP A 30 31.68 7.40 -12.28
CA ASP A 30 31.17 8.76 -12.12
C ASP A 30 31.60 9.59 -13.32
N LEU A 31 30.65 10.21 -14.01
CA LEU A 31 30.92 10.97 -15.22
C LEU A 31 30.37 12.40 -15.10
N ILE A 32 31.11 13.35 -15.66
CA ILE A 32 30.59 14.68 -15.97
C ILE A 32 30.20 14.66 -17.45
N VAL A 33 28.94 14.97 -17.74
CA VAL A 33 28.38 14.83 -19.08
C VAL A 33 27.69 16.10 -19.55
N SER A 34 27.63 16.29 -20.86
CA SER A 34 26.82 17.31 -21.52
C SER A 34 25.86 16.63 -22.51
N PRO A 35 24.58 17.01 -22.58
CA PRO A 35 23.67 16.48 -23.60
C PRO A 35 24.18 16.89 -24.99
N ARG A 36 24.07 16.00 -25.98
CA ARG A 36 24.40 16.36 -27.37
C ARG A 36 23.49 17.50 -27.87
N PRO A 37 23.96 18.35 -28.81
CA PRO A 37 23.13 19.42 -29.34
C PRO A 37 21.80 18.91 -29.91
N GLY A 38 20.69 19.53 -29.51
CA GLY A 38 19.34 19.18 -30.00
C GLY A 38 18.64 18.02 -29.28
N THR A 39 19.25 17.41 -28.26
CA THR A 39 18.58 16.39 -27.42
C THR A 39 18.13 16.95 -26.08
N ASP A 40 16.90 16.61 -25.68
CA ASP A 40 16.43 16.84 -24.32
C ASP A 40 17.21 15.94 -23.33
N PRO A 41 17.85 16.48 -22.28
CA PRO A 41 18.64 15.70 -21.34
C PRO A 41 17.87 14.57 -20.66
N LYS A 42 16.58 14.78 -20.37
CA LYS A 42 15.73 13.76 -19.72
C LYS A 42 15.46 12.59 -20.68
N ALA A 43 15.14 12.89 -21.94
CA ALA A 43 14.95 11.87 -22.97
C ALA A 43 16.26 11.11 -23.27
N ALA A 44 17.39 11.81 -23.41
CA ALA A 44 18.71 11.22 -23.62
C ALA A 44 19.08 10.27 -22.47
N PHE A 45 18.92 10.73 -21.22
CA PHE A 45 19.15 9.90 -20.03
C PHE A 45 18.26 8.66 -20.01
N THR A 46 16.97 8.81 -20.35
CA THR A 46 16.04 7.68 -20.34
C THR A 46 16.45 6.58 -21.32
N ARG A 47 17.00 6.93 -22.50
CA ARG A 47 17.50 5.95 -23.48
C ARG A 47 18.74 5.22 -22.97
N VAL A 48 19.75 5.97 -22.50
CA VAL A 48 20.97 5.39 -21.90
C VAL A 48 20.64 4.53 -20.70
N ALA A 49 19.70 4.96 -19.87
CA ALA A 49 19.30 4.23 -18.67
C ALA A 49 18.70 2.87 -18.99
N LYS A 50 17.80 2.80 -19.97
CA LYS A 50 17.20 1.54 -20.41
C LYS A 50 18.25 0.56 -20.92
N GLU A 51 19.23 1.03 -21.69
CA GLU A 51 20.35 0.23 -22.20
C GLU A 51 21.24 -0.28 -21.04
N LEU A 52 21.73 0.61 -20.18
CA LEU A 52 22.59 0.24 -19.05
C LEU A 52 21.91 -0.77 -18.10
N MET A 53 20.62 -0.58 -17.83
CA MET A 53 19.86 -1.46 -16.93
C MET A 53 19.69 -2.89 -17.45
N ARG A 54 19.73 -3.10 -18.78
CA ARG A 54 19.74 -4.46 -19.38
C ARG A 54 20.98 -5.24 -18.99
N TYR A 55 22.09 -4.55 -18.71
CA TYR A 55 23.37 -5.15 -18.31
C TYR A 55 23.61 -5.11 -16.78
N GLY A 56 22.58 -4.80 -15.99
CA GLY A 56 22.70 -4.74 -14.52
C GLY A 56 23.39 -3.49 -13.99
N MET A 57 23.50 -2.45 -14.82
CA MET A 57 24.04 -1.14 -14.45
C MET A 57 22.90 -0.16 -14.20
N VAL A 58 22.93 0.51 -13.05
CA VAL A 58 21.91 1.46 -12.62
C VAL A 58 22.50 2.85 -12.71
N PRO A 59 22.03 3.68 -13.65
CA PRO A 59 22.48 5.05 -13.78
C PRO A 59 21.59 6.02 -13.01
N LYS A 60 22.18 7.13 -12.56
CA LYS A 60 21.50 8.24 -11.92
C LYS A 60 22.06 9.55 -12.46
N LEU A 61 21.19 10.38 -13.04
CA LEU A 61 21.55 11.72 -13.49
C LEU A 61 21.28 12.75 -12.39
N LEU A 62 22.27 13.57 -12.09
CA LEU A 62 22.19 14.67 -11.15
C LEU A 62 22.53 15.98 -11.87
N LYS A 63 21.83 17.05 -11.54
CA LYS A 63 22.13 18.41 -12.03
C LYS A 63 22.60 19.25 -10.85
N THR A 64 23.79 19.84 -10.95
CA THR A 64 24.29 20.76 -9.92
C THR A 64 23.71 22.16 -10.08
N PRO A 65 23.77 23.00 -9.03
CA PRO A 65 23.38 24.42 -9.12
C PRO A 65 24.11 25.16 -10.24
N ASP A 66 25.38 24.81 -10.49
CA ASP A 66 26.21 25.37 -11.56
C ASP A 66 25.79 24.93 -12.98
N GLY A 67 24.74 24.11 -13.10
CA GLY A 67 24.21 23.63 -14.38
C GLY A 67 24.92 22.41 -14.97
N ARG A 68 25.98 21.90 -14.33
CA ARG A 68 26.70 20.68 -14.77
C ARG A 68 25.86 19.43 -14.51
N LEU A 69 25.98 18.44 -15.39
CA LEU A 69 25.32 17.14 -15.22
C LEU A 69 26.31 16.08 -14.80
N TYR A 70 25.99 15.37 -13.72
CA TYR A 70 26.73 14.22 -13.23
C TYR A 70 25.94 12.96 -13.51
N LEU A 71 26.54 12.01 -14.21
CA LEU A 71 25.98 10.70 -14.48
C LEU A 71 26.71 9.67 -13.63
N LEU A 72 26.04 9.12 -12.63
CA LEU A 72 26.58 8.09 -11.76
C LEU A 72 26.06 6.73 -12.25
N VAL A 73 26.95 5.81 -12.59
CA VAL A 73 26.60 4.44 -12.96
C VAL A 73 27.09 3.50 -11.88
N ARG A 74 26.21 2.61 -11.39
CA ARG A 74 26.55 1.59 -10.39
C ARG A 74 26.11 0.22 -10.85
N THR A 75 26.94 -0.79 -10.66
CA THR A 75 26.52 -2.19 -10.86
C THR A 75 25.75 -2.66 -9.64
N VAL A 76 24.50 -3.07 -9.82
CA VAL A 76 23.66 -3.55 -8.71
C VAL A 76 23.35 -5.02 -8.93
N ARG A 77 23.53 -5.83 -7.88
CA ARG A 77 23.02 -7.21 -7.89
C ARG A 77 21.52 -7.16 -7.65
N ARG A 78 20.74 -7.58 -8.64
CA ARG A 78 19.29 -7.73 -8.44
C ARG A 78 19.05 -8.84 -7.41
N PRO A 79 18.18 -8.63 -6.41
CA PRO A 79 17.80 -9.70 -5.49
C PRO A 79 17.12 -10.83 -6.29
N LYS A 80 17.20 -12.05 -5.77
CA LYS A 80 16.46 -13.17 -6.37
C LYS A 80 14.95 -12.90 -6.26
N PRO A 81 14.16 -13.24 -7.30
CA PRO A 81 12.73 -13.06 -7.25
C PRO A 81 12.14 -13.90 -6.11
N LEU A 82 11.09 -13.38 -5.49
CA LEU A 82 10.38 -14.11 -4.44
C LEU A 82 9.74 -15.39 -5.02
N GLU A 83 9.87 -16.50 -4.30
CA GLU A 83 9.18 -17.74 -4.65
C GLU A 83 7.68 -17.60 -4.34
N THR A 84 6.82 -17.84 -5.35
CA THR A 84 5.36 -17.66 -5.26
C THR A 84 4.72 -18.41 -4.09
N TRP A 85 5.21 -19.61 -3.74
CA TRP A 85 4.66 -20.38 -2.62
C TRP A 85 4.82 -19.68 -1.26
N LYS A 86 5.87 -18.85 -1.08
CA LYS A 86 6.07 -18.06 0.14
C LYS A 86 5.02 -16.98 0.28
N SER A 87 4.66 -16.33 -0.84
CA SER A 87 3.54 -15.38 -0.89
C SER A 87 2.22 -16.08 -0.56
N LEU A 88 1.93 -17.23 -1.18
CA LEU A 88 0.72 -18.00 -0.91
C LEU A 88 0.63 -18.48 0.55
N ALA A 89 1.74 -18.98 1.11
CA ALA A 89 1.81 -19.38 2.51
C ALA A 89 1.56 -18.19 3.46
N SER A 90 2.17 -17.03 3.16
CA SER A 90 1.96 -15.81 3.95
C SER A 90 0.50 -15.33 3.90
N LEU A 91 -0.13 -15.40 2.72
CA LEU A 91 -1.54 -15.08 2.53
C LEU A 91 -2.44 -16.03 3.34
N ALA A 92 -2.16 -17.34 3.32
CA ALA A 92 -2.94 -18.31 4.08
C ALA A 92 -2.86 -18.05 5.60
N ILE A 93 -1.66 -17.76 6.13
CA ILE A 93 -1.47 -17.43 7.55
C ILE A 93 -2.17 -16.11 7.90
N CYS A 94 -2.09 -15.12 7.01
CA CYS A 94 -2.78 -13.85 7.17
C CYS A 94 -4.31 -14.01 7.16
N LEU A 95 -4.84 -14.87 6.29
CA LEU A 95 -6.28 -15.19 6.26
C LEU A 95 -6.75 -15.79 7.59
N VAL A 96 -5.98 -16.70 8.17
CA VAL A 96 -6.31 -17.31 9.48
C VAL A 96 -6.34 -16.25 10.59
N THR A 97 -5.32 -15.39 10.66
CA THR A 97 -5.22 -14.35 11.70
C THR A 97 -6.30 -13.26 11.56
N VAL A 98 -6.62 -12.84 10.33
CA VAL A 98 -7.76 -11.95 10.06
C VAL A 98 -9.09 -12.63 10.37
N TRP A 99 -9.25 -13.91 10.06
CA TRP A 99 -10.47 -14.66 10.40
C TRP A 99 -10.68 -14.76 11.91
N ILE A 100 -9.63 -15.06 12.68
CA ILE A 100 -9.68 -15.07 14.14
C ILE A 100 -10.10 -13.69 14.67
N SER A 101 -9.48 -12.62 14.16
CA SER A 101 -9.80 -11.25 14.57
C SER A 101 -11.25 -10.88 14.26
N GLY A 102 -11.72 -11.21 13.05
CA GLY A 102 -13.12 -10.99 12.65
C GLY A 102 -14.10 -11.82 13.48
N SER A 103 -13.71 -13.03 13.90
CA SER A 103 -14.54 -13.89 14.74
C SER A 103 -14.68 -13.32 16.15
N LEU A 104 -13.56 -12.91 16.76
CA LEU A 104 -13.53 -12.26 18.07
C LEU A 104 -14.37 -10.97 18.05
N MET A 105 -14.18 -10.12 17.04
CA MET A 105 -14.94 -8.88 16.92
C MET A 105 -16.44 -9.13 16.71
N SER A 106 -16.81 -10.13 15.91
CA SER A 106 -18.22 -10.51 15.73
C SER A 106 -18.83 -11.00 17.05
N GLN A 107 -18.10 -11.82 17.82
CA GLN A 107 -18.56 -12.30 19.13
C GLN A 107 -18.73 -11.15 20.11
N SER A 108 -17.75 -10.26 20.23
CA SER A 108 -17.84 -9.08 21.09
C SER A 108 -19.01 -8.18 20.71
N LEU A 109 -19.26 -7.97 19.41
CA LEU A 109 -20.41 -7.19 18.96
C LEU A 109 -21.74 -7.85 19.34
N LEU A 110 -21.85 -9.18 19.19
CA LEU A 110 -23.06 -9.92 19.57
C LEU A 110 -23.34 -9.81 21.07
N GLU A 111 -22.30 -9.97 21.89
CA GLU A 111 -22.39 -9.83 23.35
C GLU A 111 -22.86 -8.42 23.73
N LEU A 112 -22.24 -7.37 23.18
CA LEU A 112 -22.63 -5.98 23.45
C LEU A 112 -24.08 -5.69 23.03
N VAL A 113 -24.46 -6.11 21.81
CA VAL A 113 -25.82 -5.89 21.30
C VAL A 113 -26.85 -6.66 22.12
N SER A 114 -26.54 -7.87 22.61
CA SER A 114 -27.45 -8.65 23.45
C SER A 114 -27.67 -8.08 24.86
N LYS A 115 -26.72 -7.28 25.36
CA LYS A 115 -26.81 -6.61 26.66
C LYS A 115 -27.52 -5.26 26.57
N ALA A 116 -27.43 -4.59 25.43
CA ALA A 116 -28.25 -3.43 25.12
C ALA A 116 -29.73 -3.85 24.96
N ASP A 117 -30.66 -3.14 25.60
CA ASP A 117 -32.04 -3.58 25.86
C ASP A 117 -32.82 -4.01 24.59
N VAL A 118 -33.68 -5.03 24.77
CA VAL A 118 -34.26 -5.91 23.73
C VAL A 118 -35.14 -5.17 22.70
N GLN A 119 -35.59 -3.95 23.01
CA GLN A 119 -36.36 -3.10 22.09
C GLN A 119 -35.51 -2.61 20.89
N PHE A 120 -34.21 -2.35 21.10
CA PHE A 120 -33.29 -1.86 20.08
C PHE A 120 -32.91 -2.95 19.06
N ILE A 121 -32.72 -4.19 19.55
CA ILE A 121 -32.40 -5.38 18.76
C ILE A 121 -33.50 -5.71 17.75
N SER A 122 -34.77 -5.47 18.10
CA SER A 122 -35.92 -5.69 17.20
C SER A 122 -35.92 -4.76 15.97
N SER A 123 -35.32 -3.57 16.09
CA SER A 123 -35.15 -2.63 14.96
C SER A 123 -33.94 -2.97 14.07
N LEU A 124 -32.95 -3.69 14.62
CA LEU A 124 -31.72 -4.15 13.96
C LEU A 124 -31.89 -5.46 13.17
N GLY A 125 -33.12 -5.94 12.97
CA GLY A 125 -33.46 -7.25 12.39
C GLY A 125 -32.86 -7.58 11.01
N SER A 126 -32.15 -6.64 10.36
CA SER A 126 -31.33 -6.85 9.16
C SER A 126 -29.82 -6.78 9.41
N SER A 127 -29.35 -5.97 10.37
CA SER A 127 -27.93 -5.73 10.68
C SER A 127 -27.26 -6.87 11.45
N LEU A 128 -28.02 -7.67 12.20
CA LEU A 128 -27.52 -8.87 12.90
C LEU A 128 -26.98 -9.95 11.96
N ARG A 129 -27.34 -9.92 10.66
CA ARG A 129 -26.79 -10.81 9.63
C ARG A 129 -25.31 -10.52 9.32
N LEU A 130 -24.77 -9.40 9.81
CA LEU A 130 -23.38 -8.97 9.60
C LEU A 130 -22.41 -9.43 10.71
N ILE A 131 -22.90 -10.19 11.68
CA ILE A 131 -22.11 -10.80 12.77
C ILE A 131 -21.48 -12.09 12.24
N ASN A 132 -20.55 -11.94 11.30
CA ASN A 132 -19.78 -13.05 10.77
C ASN A 132 -18.37 -12.55 10.42
N PRO A 133 -17.30 -13.31 10.73
CA PRO A 133 -15.93 -12.95 10.35
C PRO A 133 -15.76 -12.59 8.87
N VAL A 134 -16.60 -13.14 7.99
CA VAL A 134 -16.63 -12.81 6.56
C VAL A 134 -16.81 -11.31 6.30
N PHE A 135 -17.58 -10.60 7.14
CA PHE A 135 -17.81 -9.15 7.04
C PHE A 135 -16.63 -8.31 7.52
N PHE A 136 -15.60 -8.92 8.11
CA PHE A 136 -14.30 -8.29 8.31
C PHE A 136 -13.31 -8.71 7.22
N VAL A 137 -13.22 -10.01 6.97
CA VAL A 137 -12.24 -10.63 6.07
C VAL A 137 -12.41 -10.13 4.63
N ILE A 138 -13.64 -10.20 4.07
CA ILE A 138 -13.86 -9.81 2.67
C ILE A 138 -13.57 -8.33 2.45
N PRO A 139 -14.12 -7.38 3.24
CA PRO A 139 -13.80 -5.96 3.06
C PRO A 139 -12.30 -5.67 3.19
N LEU A 140 -11.64 -6.21 4.21
CA LEU A 140 -10.22 -5.95 4.45
C LEU A 140 -9.34 -6.48 3.31
N PHE A 141 -9.55 -7.73 2.86
CA PHE A 141 -8.79 -8.27 1.74
C PHE A 141 -9.17 -7.66 0.40
N SER A 142 -10.39 -7.12 0.24
CA SER A 142 -10.75 -6.35 -0.95
C SER A 142 -9.94 -5.05 -1.02
N ILE A 143 -9.80 -4.34 0.10
CA ILE A 143 -8.99 -3.12 0.19
C ILE A 143 -7.52 -3.43 -0.11
N LEU A 144 -6.94 -4.41 0.60
CA LEU A 144 -5.55 -4.82 0.39
C LEU A 144 -5.33 -5.34 -1.04
N GLY A 145 -6.23 -6.18 -1.55
CA GLY A 145 -6.11 -6.72 -2.90
C GLY A 145 -6.14 -5.64 -3.99
N ILE A 146 -7.01 -4.64 -3.87
CA ILE A 146 -7.08 -3.53 -4.82
C ILE A 146 -5.88 -2.59 -4.67
N HIS A 147 -5.37 -2.38 -3.45
CA HIS A 147 -4.12 -1.66 -3.19
C HIS A 147 -2.95 -2.30 -3.94
N GLU A 148 -2.78 -3.61 -3.77
CA GLU A 148 -1.76 -4.42 -4.43
C GLU A 148 -1.90 -4.45 -5.96
N PHE A 149 -3.14 -4.49 -6.45
CA PHE A 149 -3.46 -4.41 -7.86
C PHE A 149 -3.03 -3.06 -8.48
N GLY A 150 -3.11 -1.96 -7.72
CA GLY A 150 -2.60 -0.65 -8.13
C GLY A 150 -1.09 -0.67 -8.40
N HIS A 151 -0.32 -1.21 -7.46
CA HIS A 151 1.13 -1.39 -7.64
C HIS A 151 1.47 -2.32 -8.80
N MET A 152 0.70 -3.40 -9.01
CA MET A 152 0.87 -4.29 -10.17
C MET A 152 0.68 -3.52 -11.48
N LEU A 153 -0.40 -2.74 -11.59
CA LEU A 153 -0.69 -1.96 -12.80
C LEU A 153 0.39 -0.92 -13.08
N ALA A 154 0.85 -0.18 -12.07
CA ALA A 154 1.93 0.80 -12.25
C ALA A 154 3.24 0.12 -12.66
N THR A 155 3.58 -1.01 -12.05
CA THR A 155 4.78 -1.79 -12.41
C THR A 155 4.71 -2.25 -13.87
N LYS A 156 3.57 -2.80 -14.31
CA LYS A 156 3.36 -3.22 -15.70
C LYS A 156 3.37 -2.05 -16.69
N ARG A 157 2.73 -0.93 -16.35
CA ARG A 157 2.72 0.30 -17.17
C ARG A 157 4.13 0.76 -17.50
N TRP A 158 5.04 0.63 -16.54
CA TRP A 158 6.43 1.03 -16.71
C TRP A 158 7.36 -0.12 -17.12
N GLY A 159 6.83 -1.25 -17.58
CA GLY A 159 7.59 -2.39 -18.13
C GLY A 159 8.41 -3.16 -17.09
N GLY A 160 8.04 -3.08 -15.82
CA GLY A 160 8.63 -3.89 -14.75
C GLY A 160 7.96 -5.26 -14.61
N GLU A 161 8.67 -6.17 -13.97
CA GLU A 161 8.11 -7.45 -13.51
C GLU A 161 7.54 -7.25 -12.11
N TRP A 162 6.26 -7.59 -11.93
CA TRP A 162 5.59 -7.54 -10.63
C TRP A 162 5.80 -8.87 -9.89
N GLU A 163 6.18 -8.79 -8.62
CA GLU A 163 6.25 -9.95 -7.74
C GLU A 163 5.06 -9.97 -6.77
N PRO A 164 4.51 -11.17 -6.46
CA PRO A 164 3.46 -11.30 -5.46
C PRO A 164 3.89 -10.76 -4.08
N PRO A 165 2.97 -10.12 -3.33
CA PRO A 165 3.29 -9.54 -2.04
C PRO A 165 3.46 -10.61 -0.95
N ILE A 166 4.23 -10.29 0.09
CA ILE A 166 4.24 -11.05 1.34
C ILE A 166 3.27 -10.40 2.31
N PHE A 167 2.22 -11.13 2.68
CA PHE A 167 1.27 -10.67 3.71
C PHE A 167 1.89 -10.84 5.09
N ILE A 168 1.74 -9.81 5.94
CA ILE A 168 2.25 -9.84 7.29
C ILE A 168 1.08 -10.12 8.23
N PRO A 169 0.99 -11.32 8.83
CA PRO A 169 -0.03 -11.62 9.82
C PRO A 169 0.16 -10.74 11.05
N GLY A 170 -0.95 -10.30 11.63
CA GLY A 170 -0.97 -9.48 12.84
C GLY A 170 -1.79 -10.15 13.94
N PRO A 171 -1.54 -9.81 15.21
CA PRO A 171 -2.43 -10.25 16.28
C PRO A 171 -3.81 -9.55 16.18
N PRO A 172 -4.85 -10.11 16.80
CA PRO A 172 -6.09 -9.38 17.04
C PRO A 172 -5.82 -8.06 17.79
N PRO A 173 -6.61 -6.99 17.55
CA PRO A 173 -7.83 -6.99 16.73
C PRO A 173 -7.60 -6.75 15.23
N LEU A 174 -6.39 -6.37 14.80
CA LEU A 174 -6.13 -6.03 13.39
C LEU A 174 -6.11 -7.27 12.49
N GLY A 175 -5.53 -8.37 12.96
CA GLY A 175 -5.34 -9.61 12.20
C GLY A 175 -4.28 -9.54 11.10
N THR A 176 -3.87 -8.36 10.66
CA THR A 176 -2.79 -8.15 9.68
C THR A 176 -2.10 -6.81 9.88
N PHE A 177 -0.81 -6.75 9.54
CA PHE A 177 -0.06 -5.50 9.39
C PHE A 177 -0.01 -5.01 7.94
N GLY A 178 -0.82 -5.61 7.06
CA GLY A 178 -0.82 -5.34 5.63
C GLY A 178 0.09 -6.30 4.87
N ALA A 179 0.62 -5.82 3.75
CA ALA A 179 1.48 -6.60 2.88
C ALA A 179 2.69 -5.78 2.43
N VAL A 180 3.80 -6.48 2.16
CA VAL A 180 5.02 -5.87 1.64
C VAL A 180 5.23 -6.32 0.21
N ILE A 181 5.34 -5.33 -0.66
CA ILE A 181 5.62 -5.53 -2.08
C ILE A 181 7.12 -5.45 -2.30
N ARG A 182 7.61 -6.38 -3.11
CA ARG A 182 8.94 -6.28 -3.71
C ARG A 182 8.79 -5.96 -5.17
N SER A 183 9.11 -4.73 -5.56
CA SER A 183 9.32 -4.42 -6.98
C SER A 183 10.79 -4.67 -7.32
N ALA A 184 11.05 -5.59 -8.24
CA ALA A 184 12.39 -5.79 -8.80
C ALA A 184 12.81 -4.63 -9.72
N LYS A 185 11.86 -3.75 -10.08
CA LYS A 185 12.11 -2.61 -10.95
C LYS A 185 12.76 -1.46 -10.17
N ILE A 186 13.90 -1.00 -10.68
CA ILE A 186 14.52 0.24 -10.23
C ILE A 186 13.96 1.39 -11.09
N PRO A 187 13.31 2.41 -10.51
CA PRO A 187 12.74 3.51 -11.27
C PRO A 187 13.82 4.42 -11.85
N ILE A 188 13.61 4.87 -13.09
CA ILE A 188 14.60 5.68 -13.83
C ILE A 188 14.43 7.18 -13.56
N ASN A 189 13.18 7.63 -13.39
CA ASN A 189 12.85 9.05 -13.28
C ASN A 189 11.81 9.30 -12.16
N ARG A 190 11.57 10.57 -11.85
CA ARG A 190 10.63 10.97 -10.79
C ARG A 190 9.19 10.57 -11.08
N ASP A 191 8.79 10.54 -12.35
CA ASP A 191 7.42 10.16 -12.74
C ASP A 191 7.20 8.67 -12.47
N GLU A 192 8.20 7.84 -12.76
CA GLU A 192 8.20 6.40 -12.41
C GLU A 192 8.17 6.18 -10.90
N ILE A 193 8.96 6.94 -10.12
CA ILE A 193 8.93 6.86 -8.65
C ILE A 193 7.54 7.22 -8.13
N PHE A 194 6.98 8.32 -8.65
CA PHE A 194 5.68 8.81 -8.25
C PHE A 194 4.58 7.79 -8.55
N ASP A 195 4.49 7.30 -9.78
CA ASP A 195 3.48 6.32 -10.18
C ASP A 195 3.59 5.00 -9.40
N LEU A 196 4.81 4.50 -9.18
CA LEU A 196 5.04 3.26 -8.45
C LEU A 196 4.69 3.39 -6.96
N GLY A 197 4.98 4.53 -6.33
CA GLY A 197 4.66 4.79 -4.92
C GLY A 197 3.19 5.13 -4.70
N PHE A 198 2.61 5.99 -5.55
CA PHE A 198 1.27 6.53 -5.34
C PHE A 198 0.12 5.61 -5.79
N SER A 199 0.36 4.73 -6.76
CA SER A 199 -0.70 3.91 -7.38
C SER A 199 -1.42 2.98 -6.41
N GLY A 200 -0.70 2.29 -5.52
CA GLY A 200 -1.30 1.40 -4.54
C GLY A 200 -2.10 2.13 -3.47
N PRO A 201 -1.53 3.16 -2.80
CA PRO A 201 -2.27 3.96 -1.85
C PRO A 201 -3.54 4.57 -2.44
N LEU A 202 -3.46 5.12 -3.66
CA LEU A 202 -4.64 5.66 -4.33
C LEU A 202 -5.70 4.58 -4.62
N SER A 203 -5.29 3.41 -5.12
CA SER A 203 -6.24 2.34 -5.45
C SER A 203 -6.86 1.70 -4.22
N GLY A 204 -6.12 1.56 -3.11
CA GLY A 204 -6.62 1.06 -1.83
C GLY A 204 -7.49 2.06 -1.06
N PHE A 205 -7.26 3.37 -1.26
CA PHE A 205 -7.99 4.43 -0.56
C PHE A 205 -9.47 4.44 -0.93
N ILE A 206 -9.80 4.34 -2.22
CA ILE A 206 -11.20 4.35 -2.71
C ILE A 206 -12.05 3.23 -2.06
N PRO A 207 -11.68 1.94 -2.12
CA PRO A 207 -12.45 0.89 -1.48
C PRO A 207 -12.44 1.01 0.05
N ALA A 208 -11.38 1.54 0.66
CA ALA A 208 -11.37 1.79 2.10
C ALA A 208 -12.46 2.80 2.49
N VAL A 209 -12.58 3.91 1.75
CA VAL A 209 -13.65 4.91 1.94
C VAL A 209 -15.03 4.28 1.73
N VAL A 210 -15.22 3.51 0.67
CA VAL A 210 -16.50 2.82 0.40
C VAL A 210 -16.87 1.88 1.55
N MET A 211 -15.93 1.08 2.03
CA MET A 211 -16.17 0.17 3.15
C MET A 211 -16.38 0.91 4.47
N SER A 212 -15.72 2.04 4.70
CA SER A 212 -16.03 2.91 5.84
C SER A 212 -17.46 3.43 5.79
N VAL A 213 -17.94 3.91 4.63
CA VAL A 213 -19.33 4.37 4.47
C VAL A 213 -20.32 3.24 4.73
N ILE A 214 -20.14 2.09 4.08
CA ILE A 214 -21.01 0.92 4.27
C ILE A 214 -20.97 0.46 5.73
N GLY A 215 -19.78 0.40 6.31
CA GLY A 215 -19.57 0.00 7.69
C GLY A 215 -20.28 0.91 8.67
N ILE A 216 -20.16 2.22 8.51
CA ILE A 216 -20.84 3.21 9.36
C ILE A 216 -22.37 3.08 9.23
N LEU A 217 -22.89 2.98 8.01
CA LEU A 217 -24.34 2.83 7.76
C LEU A 217 -24.93 1.53 8.33
N THR A 218 -24.10 0.50 8.49
CA THR A 218 -24.51 -0.80 9.02
C THR A 218 -24.17 -0.97 10.50
N SER A 219 -23.48 0.00 11.11
CA SER A 219 -23.09 -0.04 12.51
C SER A 219 -24.28 0.31 13.41
N PRO A 220 -24.47 -0.41 14.53
CA PRO A 220 -25.47 -0.05 15.53
C PRO A 220 -25.21 1.34 16.11
N LEU A 221 -26.30 2.10 16.34
CA LEU A 221 -26.26 3.42 16.96
C LEU A 221 -26.76 3.38 18.40
N ILE A 222 -25.94 3.86 19.32
CA ILE A 222 -26.28 3.94 20.74
C ILE A 222 -26.09 5.36 21.28
N PRO A 223 -26.83 5.77 22.31
CA PRO A 223 -26.56 6.99 23.04
C PRO A 223 -25.12 7.02 23.55
N ILE A 224 -24.48 8.20 23.53
CA ILE A 224 -23.08 8.35 23.94
C ILE A 224 -22.89 8.02 25.43
N GLU A 225 -23.90 8.29 26.27
CA GLU A 225 -23.88 7.95 27.68
C GLU A 225 -23.85 6.42 27.90
N GLU A 226 -24.61 5.68 27.09
CA GLU A 226 -24.62 4.21 27.10
C GLU A 226 -23.29 3.65 26.62
N ALA A 227 -22.71 4.25 25.56
CA ALA A 227 -21.37 3.87 25.08
C ALA A 227 -20.29 4.05 26.14
N ILE A 228 -20.35 5.15 26.92
CA ILE A 228 -19.42 5.41 28.02
C ILE A 228 -19.61 4.40 29.17
N GLN A 229 -20.84 3.98 29.45
CA GLN A 229 -21.11 2.95 30.47
C GLN A 229 -20.57 1.59 30.02
N LEU A 230 -20.89 1.15 28.81
CA LEU A 230 -20.35 -0.08 28.22
C LEU A 230 -18.81 -0.07 28.15
N ALA A 231 -18.18 1.08 27.90
CA ALA A 231 -16.72 1.20 27.95
C ALA A 231 -16.12 0.96 29.33
N LYS A 232 -16.82 1.36 30.40
CA LYS A 232 -16.37 1.17 31.79
C LYS A 232 -16.63 -0.25 32.30
N GLU A 233 -17.76 -0.83 31.91
CA GLU A 233 -18.26 -2.10 32.48
C GLU A 233 -17.81 -3.32 31.66
N GLU A 234 -17.77 -3.19 30.34
CA GLU A 234 -17.54 -4.30 29.39
C GLU A 234 -16.21 -4.15 28.64
N GLY A 235 -15.42 -3.11 28.95
CA GLY A 235 -14.12 -2.87 28.33
C GLY A 235 -14.20 -2.44 26.86
N LEU A 236 -15.32 -1.84 26.42
CA LEU A 236 -15.42 -1.23 25.09
C LEU A 236 -14.30 -0.20 24.91
N GLN A 237 -13.47 -0.39 23.89
CA GLN A 237 -12.35 0.51 23.61
C GLN A 237 -12.77 1.59 22.62
N PHE A 238 -12.55 2.84 22.99
CA PHE A 238 -12.61 3.94 22.04
C PHE A 238 -11.39 3.87 21.13
N VAL A 239 -11.63 3.58 19.85
CA VAL A 239 -10.58 3.53 18.83
C VAL A 239 -10.41 4.93 18.24
N PRO A 240 -9.21 5.52 18.27
CA PRO A 240 -8.95 6.78 17.59
C PRO A 240 -9.25 6.64 16.09
N THR A 241 -10.10 7.50 15.56
CA THR A 241 -10.55 7.48 14.17
C THR A 241 -9.71 8.44 13.31
N PRO A 242 -9.32 8.04 12.08
CA PRO A 242 -8.77 8.98 11.11
C PRO A 242 -9.77 10.10 10.83
N LEU A 243 -9.28 11.33 10.59
CA LEU A 243 -10.12 12.50 10.32
C LEU A 243 -11.17 12.25 9.22
N LEU A 244 -10.81 11.51 8.18
CA LEU A 244 -11.74 11.16 7.12
C LEU A 244 -12.91 10.30 7.61
N PHE A 245 -12.64 9.35 8.51
CA PHE A 245 -13.68 8.51 9.10
C PHE A 245 -14.68 9.36 9.90
N ASP A 246 -14.19 10.34 10.66
CA ASP A 246 -15.04 11.30 11.39
C ASP A 246 -15.87 12.20 10.46
N ILE A 247 -15.25 12.68 9.37
CA ILE A 247 -15.94 13.45 8.34
C ILE A 247 -17.08 12.62 7.74
N ILE A 248 -16.82 11.36 7.39
CA ILE A 248 -17.85 10.46 6.84
C ILE A 248 -18.99 10.28 7.86
N GLN A 249 -18.67 10.00 9.13
CA GLN A 249 -19.68 9.86 10.18
C GLN A 249 -20.58 11.10 10.32
N ARG A 250 -19.99 12.30 10.27
CA ARG A 250 -20.72 13.58 10.33
C ARG A 250 -21.58 13.82 9.09
N LEU A 251 -21.06 13.52 7.90
CA LEU A 251 -21.81 13.68 6.64
C LEU A 251 -23.01 12.75 6.56
N LEU A 252 -22.92 11.56 7.14
CA LEU A 252 -24.02 10.61 7.22
C LEU A 252 -25.11 11.00 8.24
N SER A 253 -24.99 12.18 8.88
CA SER A 253 -26.04 12.81 9.70
C SER A 253 -26.54 11.94 10.86
N HIS A 254 -25.61 11.47 11.69
CA HIS A 254 -25.97 10.81 12.94
C HIS A 254 -26.66 11.77 13.91
N PRO A 255 -27.74 11.34 14.59
CA PRO A 255 -28.43 12.17 15.56
C PRO A 255 -27.47 12.68 16.64
N GLU A 256 -27.64 13.94 17.09
CA GLU A 256 -26.84 14.48 18.18
C GLU A 256 -26.97 13.62 19.44
N GLY A 257 -25.85 13.38 20.12
CA GLY A 257 -25.80 12.52 21.31
C GLY A 257 -25.72 11.01 21.01
N MET A 258 -25.71 10.59 19.75
CA MET A 258 -25.51 9.18 19.36
C MET A 258 -24.08 8.91 18.88
N THR A 259 -23.61 7.68 19.09
CA THR A 259 -22.36 7.15 18.54
C THR A 259 -22.56 5.76 17.96
N ILE A 260 -21.69 5.35 17.03
CA ILE A 260 -21.71 4.00 16.49
C ILE A 260 -20.90 3.03 17.35
N ILE A 261 -21.36 1.78 17.42
CA ILE A 261 -20.50 0.63 17.69
C ILE A 261 -20.00 0.12 16.34
N MET A 262 -18.70 0.18 16.08
CA MET A 262 -18.16 -0.21 14.76
C MET A 262 -18.53 -1.66 14.40
N SER A 263 -19.24 -1.82 13.29
CA SER A 263 -19.44 -3.14 12.67
C SER A 263 -18.10 -3.72 12.17
N PRO A 264 -18.02 -5.03 11.90
CA PRO A 264 -16.83 -5.63 11.30
C PRO A 264 -16.41 -4.96 9.98
N ILE A 265 -17.37 -4.49 9.19
CA ILE A 265 -17.12 -3.75 7.94
C ILE A 265 -16.54 -2.37 8.25
N ALA A 266 -17.09 -1.65 9.24
CA ALA A 266 -16.61 -0.33 9.64
C ALA A 266 -15.16 -0.40 10.12
N PHE A 267 -14.86 -1.41 10.94
CA PHE A 267 -13.51 -1.64 11.42
C PHE A 267 -12.55 -2.03 10.29
N ALA A 268 -12.98 -2.86 9.31
CA ALA A 268 -12.18 -3.14 8.12
C ALA A 268 -11.88 -1.87 7.30
N GLY A 269 -12.86 -0.98 7.13
CA GLY A 269 -12.65 0.32 6.48
C GLY A 269 -11.66 1.19 7.26
N TRP A 270 -11.80 1.26 8.59
CA TRP A 270 -10.87 1.97 9.47
C TRP A 270 -9.43 1.41 9.35
N VAL A 271 -9.26 0.09 9.46
CA VAL A 271 -7.95 -0.57 9.28
C VAL A 271 -7.42 -0.30 7.89
N GLY A 272 -8.27 -0.39 6.87
CA GLY A 272 -7.90 -0.13 5.47
C GLY A 272 -7.38 1.29 5.26
N LEU A 273 -8.02 2.31 5.86
CA LEU A 273 -7.54 3.69 5.81
C LEU A 273 -6.18 3.86 6.49
N VAL A 274 -5.98 3.22 7.65
CA VAL A 274 -4.69 3.26 8.38
C VAL A 274 -3.59 2.55 7.59
N LEU A 275 -3.82 1.32 7.12
CA LEU A 275 -2.81 0.56 6.37
C LEU A 275 -2.48 1.22 5.04
N THR A 276 -3.47 1.77 4.34
CA THR A 276 -3.26 2.51 3.09
C THR A 276 -2.39 3.75 3.32
N PHE A 277 -2.56 4.44 4.46
CA PHE A 277 -1.72 5.57 4.84
C PHE A 277 -0.30 5.15 5.22
N LEU A 278 -0.12 4.06 5.96
CA LEU A 278 1.21 3.57 6.33
C LEU A 278 2.01 3.03 5.14
N ASN A 279 1.32 2.58 4.10
CA ASN A 279 1.89 2.06 2.86
C ASN A 279 2.15 3.15 1.79
N LEU A 280 2.20 4.43 2.17
CA LEU A 280 2.57 5.57 1.29
C LEU A 280 4.07 5.66 0.99
#